data_AF-D2XTX5-F1
#
_entry.id   AF-D2XTX5-F1
#
_cell.length_a   1.000
_cell.length_b   1.000
_cell.length_c   1.000
_cell.angle_alpha   90.00
_cell.angle_beta   90.00
_cell.angle_gamma   90.00
#
_symmetry.space_group_name_H-M   'P 1'
#
loop_
_entity.id
_entity.type
_entity.pdbx_description
1 polymer ?
#
loop_
_entity_poly.entity_id
_entity_poly.type
_entity_poly.pdbx_seq_one_letter_code
_entity_poly.pdbx_strand_id
1 'polypeptide(L)'
;AHMSEGDFYGSEKSVILDSDDSLRIEHVDQDGNVTVLRDGLTVIAGEIVDSARLSVRQLRAFYAEQIADAKSTGVLFSLHLKATMMKVSDPILFGHCVAVMYDRLFQEHGDVLTAAGVDPDQGLASVFAKVQDLPSDQRALVEGTLVEIQSNLPEIAMVDSD
;
A
#
# COMPACT_ATOMS: atom_id res chain seq x y z
N ALA A 1 15.91 1.90 -4.58
CA ALA A 1 15.31 3.17 -4.12
C ALA A 1 14.57 2.93 -2.80
N HIS A 2 14.58 3.89 -1.89
CA HIS A 2 13.78 3.89 -0.66
C HIS A 2 13.29 5.32 -0.37
N MET A 3 12.26 5.47 0.47
CA MET A 3 11.78 6.78 0.89
C MET A 3 12.88 7.52 1.67
N SER A 4 13.01 8.83 1.45
CA SER A 4 13.97 9.70 2.16
C SER A 4 13.34 10.41 3.36
N GLU A 5 12.02 10.52 3.39
CA GLU A 5 11.23 11.10 4.48
C GLU A 5 9.83 10.48 4.53
N GLY A 6 9.14 10.68 5.65
CA GLY A 6 7.74 10.28 5.82
C GLY A 6 7.50 8.78 5.95
N ASP A 7 8.55 7.98 6.10
CA ASP A 7 8.49 6.56 6.39
C ASP A 7 8.52 6.29 7.90
N PHE A 8 8.52 4.99 8.26
CA PHE A 8 8.62 4.58 9.66
C PHE A 8 9.96 5.03 10.28
N TYR A 9 11.06 4.93 9.53
CA TYR A 9 12.39 5.33 10.01
C TYR A 9 12.45 6.80 10.42
N GLY A 10 11.96 7.71 9.57
CA GLY A 10 12.02 9.15 9.85
C GLY A 10 11.03 9.65 10.89
N SER A 11 10.10 8.82 11.37
CA SER A 11 9.05 9.22 12.32
C SER A 11 9.09 8.49 13.66
N GLU A 12 10.00 7.53 13.81
CA GLU A 12 10.11 6.70 14.99
C GLU A 12 10.37 7.52 16.26
N LYS A 13 9.69 7.16 17.34
CA LYS A 13 9.90 7.64 18.69
C LYS A 13 9.94 6.45 19.63
N SER A 14 10.81 6.52 20.63
CA SER A 14 11.04 5.45 21.58
C SER A 14 11.03 5.97 23.01
N VAL A 15 10.53 5.15 23.93
CA VAL A 15 10.58 5.40 25.38
C VAL A 15 10.97 4.12 26.11
N ILE A 16 11.68 4.28 27.23
CA ILE A 16 11.95 3.19 28.18
C ILE A 16 11.02 3.41 29.38
N LEU A 17 10.26 2.39 29.75
CA LEU A 17 9.28 2.49 30.82
C LEU A 17 9.97 2.31 32.17
N ASP A 18 9.73 3.21 33.13
CA ASP A 18 10.39 3.17 34.44
C ASP A 18 9.80 2.12 35.40
N SER A 19 8.56 1.72 35.17
CA SER A 19 7.81 0.75 36.00
C SER A 19 6.81 -0.04 35.16
N ASP A 20 6.29 -1.12 35.73
CA ASP A 20 5.14 -1.82 35.16
C ASP A 20 3.95 -0.85 35.02
N ASP A 21 3.27 -0.89 33.87
CA ASP A 21 2.15 -0.01 33.54
C ASP A 21 1.21 -0.65 32.51
N SER A 22 0.10 0.03 32.18
CA SER A 22 -0.84 -0.35 31.13
C SER A 22 -1.12 0.84 30.21
N LEU A 23 -0.65 0.75 28.97
CA LEU A 23 -0.78 1.79 27.96
C LEU A 23 -2.08 1.69 27.17
N ARG A 24 -2.54 2.84 26.67
CA ARG A 24 -3.65 2.98 25.72
C ARG A 24 -3.19 3.74 24.48
N ILE A 25 -3.60 3.27 23.30
CA ILE A 25 -3.32 3.91 22.00
C ILE A 25 -4.61 4.56 21.50
N GLU A 26 -4.56 5.86 21.25
CA GLU A 26 -5.72 6.68 20.90
C GLU A 26 -5.43 7.52 19.66
N HIS A 27 -6.47 7.71 18.85
CA HIS A 27 -6.49 8.70 17.79
C HIS A 27 -7.41 9.84 18.21
N VAL A 28 -6.87 11.06 18.26
CA VAL A 28 -7.64 12.29 18.46
C VAL A 28 -7.77 12.97 17.11
N ASP A 29 -8.99 13.14 16.62
CA ASP A 29 -9.24 13.79 15.33
C ASP A 29 -9.13 15.33 15.43
N GLN A 30 -9.35 16.01 14.30
CA GLN A 30 -9.23 17.48 14.21
C GLN A 30 -10.31 18.22 15.02
N ASP A 31 -11.43 17.57 15.32
CA ASP A 31 -12.53 18.11 16.11
C ASP A 31 -12.38 17.78 17.61
N GLY A 32 -11.34 17.02 17.96
CA GLY A 32 -11.05 16.57 19.32
C GLY A 32 -11.77 15.30 19.74
N ASN A 33 -12.45 14.59 18.82
CA ASN A 33 -13.07 13.31 19.13
C ASN A 33 -11.98 12.25 19.33
N VAL A 34 -12.19 11.41 20.34
CA VAL A 34 -11.24 10.37 20.73
C VAL A 34 -11.73 9.00 20.29
N THR A 35 -10.90 8.30 19.52
CA THR A 35 -11.09 6.89 19.15
C THR A 35 -10.00 6.04 19.81
N VAL A 36 -10.41 5.06 20.60
CA VAL A 36 -9.47 4.09 21.21
C VAL A 36 -9.12 3.03 20.18
N LEU A 37 -7.85 2.99 19.77
CA LEU A 37 -7.35 2.00 18.82
C LEU A 37 -6.95 0.70 19.53
N ARG A 38 -6.38 0.83 20.72
CA ARG A 38 -6.02 -0.29 21.59
C ARG A 38 -6.01 0.18 23.03
N ASP A 39 -6.52 -0.66 23.92
CA ASP A 39 -6.49 -0.42 25.36
C ASP A 39 -5.86 -1.61 26.07
N GLY A 40 -5.39 -1.40 27.29
CA GLY A 40 -4.85 -2.47 28.15
C GLY A 40 -3.54 -3.08 27.65
N LEU A 41 -2.67 -2.31 26.99
CA LEU A 41 -1.35 -2.79 26.60
C LEU A 41 -0.42 -2.79 27.82
N THR A 42 -0.35 -3.92 28.52
CA THR A 42 0.54 -4.09 29.67
C THR A 42 2.00 -4.02 29.23
N VAL A 43 2.79 -3.28 29.99
CA VAL A 43 4.24 -3.12 29.83
C VAL A 43 4.95 -3.32 31.18
N ILE A 44 6.22 -3.70 31.15
CA ILE A 44 7.05 -3.93 32.34
C ILE A 44 8.12 -2.86 32.53
N ALA A 45 8.64 -2.74 33.75
CA ALA A 45 9.80 -1.89 34.04
C ALA A 45 11.00 -2.26 33.14
N GLY A 46 11.58 -1.25 32.49
CA GLY A 46 12.67 -1.38 31.53
C GLY A 46 12.25 -1.79 30.12
N GLU A 47 10.96 -2.00 29.85
CA GLU A 47 10.47 -2.29 28.50
C GLU A 47 10.66 -1.07 27.58
N ILE A 48 11.02 -1.33 26.32
CA ILE A 48 11.15 -0.31 25.28
C ILE A 48 9.87 -0.34 24.44
N VAL A 49 9.24 0.82 24.30
CA VAL A 49 8.04 0.99 23.46
C VAL A 49 8.33 2.00 22.37
N ASP A 50 8.22 1.53 21.12
CA ASP A 50 8.44 2.32 19.92
C ASP A 50 7.12 2.64 19.22
N SER A 51 7.04 3.81 18.61
CA SER A 51 5.93 4.22 17.75
C SER A 51 6.47 4.91 16.50
N ALA A 52 5.90 4.57 15.35
CA ALA A 52 6.25 5.17 14.07
C ALA A 52 5.02 5.26 13.17
N ARG A 53 5.06 6.12 12.15
CA ARG A 53 4.00 6.26 11.15
C ARG A 53 4.57 6.33 9.75
N LEU A 54 3.80 5.88 8.76
CA LEU A 54 4.14 6.05 7.35
C LEU A 54 3.11 6.97 6.69
N SER A 55 3.59 7.97 5.95
CA SER A 55 2.73 8.90 5.22
C SER A 55 2.33 8.30 3.89
N VAL A 56 1.08 7.86 3.77
CA VAL A 56 0.51 7.35 2.50
C VAL A 56 0.69 8.36 1.35
N ARG A 57 0.52 9.66 1.63
CA ARG A 57 0.73 10.71 0.61
C ARG A 57 2.15 10.68 0.07
N GLN A 58 3.16 10.61 0.93
CA GLN A 58 4.56 10.59 0.52
C GLN A 58 4.95 9.25 -0.10
N LEU A 59 4.40 8.14 0.39
CA LEU A 59 4.57 6.81 -0.22
C LEU A 59 4.08 6.78 -1.67
N ARG A 60 2.87 7.28 -1.93
CA ARG A 60 2.31 7.31 -3.29
C ARG A 60 3.11 8.21 -4.22
N ALA A 61 3.57 9.36 -3.73
CA ALA A 61 4.46 10.24 -4.49
C ALA A 61 5.79 9.55 -4.82
N PHE A 62 6.40 8.88 -3.84
CA PHE A 62 7.60 8.09 -4.02
C PHE A 62 7.40 6.99 -5.07
N TYR A 63 6.33 6.18 -4.99
CA TYR A 63 6.06 5.16 -6.01
C TYR A 63 5.92 5.76 -7.40
N ALA A 64 5.16 6.85 -7.57
CA ALA A 64 4.96 7.50 -8.86
C ALA A 64 6.31 7.97 -9.45
N GLU A 65 7.16 8.57 -8.63
CA GLU A 65 8.51 9.00 -9.02
C GLU A 65 9.36 7.80 -9.47
N GLN A 66 9.42 6.73 -8.68
CA GLN A 66 10.26 5.56 -8.99
C GLN A 66 9.76 4.76 -10.21
N ILE A 67 8.45 4.70 -10.43
CA ILE A 67 7.87 4.09 -11.64
C ILE A 67 8.27 4.90 -12.88
N ALA A 68 8.18 6.23 -12.81
CA ALA A 68 8.59 7.12 -13.90
C ALA A 68 10.10 7.05 -14.17
N ASP A 69 10.92 7.06 -13.11
CA ASP A 69 12.37 6.94 -13.21
C ASP A 69 12.78 5.62 -13.88
N ALA A 70 12.21 4.49 -13.41
CA ALA A 70 12.48 3.18 -14.00
C ALA A 70 12.15 3.12 -15.50
N LYS A 71 11.02 3.73 -15.90
CA LYS A 71 10.64 3.82 -17.32
C LYS A 71 11.62 4.70 -18.11
N SER A 72 12.03 5.83 -17.56
CA SER A 72 12.91 6.78 -18.25
C SER A 72 14.34 6.24 -18.43
N THR A 73 14.80 5.45 -17.47
CA THR A 73 16.15 4.85 -17.45
C THR A 73 16.20 3.46 -18.08
N GLY A 74 15.04 2.87 -18.40
CA GLY A 74 14.95 1.57 -19.05
C GLY A 74 15.36 0.40 -18.14
N VAL A 75 15.22 0.55 -16.83
CA VAL A 75 15.51 -0.51 -15.85
C VAL A 75 14.22 -1.22 -15.41
N LEU A 76 14.36 -2.47 -14.97
CA LEU A 76 13.24 -3.23 -14.42
C LEU A 76 12.76 -2.63 -13.10
N PHE A 77 11.46 -2.37 -12.99
CA PHE A 77 10.81 -2.03 -11.74
C PHE A 77 10.58 -3.31 -10.91
N SER A 78 10.98 -3.28 -9.63
CA SER A 78 10.72 -4.36 -8.69
C SER A 78 10.34 -3.80 -7.32
N LEU A 79 9.44 -4.51 -6.62
CA LEU A 79 8.97 -4.14 -5.30
C LEU A 79 9.33 -5.25 -4.30
N HIS A 80 10.05 -4.89 -3.24
CA HIS A 80 10.57 -5.84 -2.25
C HIS A 80 9.96 -5.52 -0.88
N LEU A 81 9.02 -6.36 -0.46
CA LEU A 81 8.29 -6.27 0.81
C LEU A 81 8.28 -7.65 1.50
N LYS A 82 7.77 -7.72 2.73
CA LYS A 82 7.67 -8.95 3.52
C LYS A 82 6.21 -9.25 3.91
N ALA A 83 5.31 -9.19 2.94
CA ALA A 83 3.85 -9.24 3.09
C ALA A 83 3.29 -10.41 3.93
N THR A 84 3.93 -11.58 3.91
CA THR A 84 3.48 -12.75 4.69
C THR A 84 3.74 -12.60 6.20
N MET A 85 4.87 -12.01 6.59
CA MET A 85 5.21 -11.77 7.99
C MET A 85 4.57 -10.49 8.51
N MET A 86 4.61 -9.44 7.69
CA MET A 86 4.05 -8.13 7.99
C MET A 86 2.59 -8.04 7.53
N LYS A 87 1.75 -8.93 8.07
CA LYS A 87 0.38 -9.22 7.61
C LYS A 87 -0.59 -8.02 7.58
N VAL A 88 -0.23 -6.89 8.18
CA VAL A 88 -1.06 -5.67 8.21
C VAL A 88 -0.43 -4.57 7.36
N SER A 89 0.83 -4.19 7.62
CA SER A 89 1.46 -3.06 6.94
C SER A 89 1.73 -3.34 5.47
N ASP A 90 2.39 -4.46 5.16
CA ASP A 90 2.99 -4.66 3.86
C ASP A 90 1.96 -4.94 2.74
N PRO A 91 0.83 -5.63 2.99
CA PRO A 91 -0.28 -5.67 2.03
C PRO A 91 -0.81 -4.27 1.65
N ILE A 92 -0.91 -3.34 2.61
CA ILE A 92 -1.35 -1.96 2.35
C ILE A 92 -0.28 -1.21 1.53
N LEU A 93 1.01 -1.38 1.87
CA LEU A 93 2.10 -0.78 1.10
C LEU A 93 2.14 -1.30 -0.34
N PHE A 94 1.85 -2.59 -0.51
CA PHE A 94 1.76 -3.26 -1.81
C PHE A 94 0.57 -2.75 -2.62
N GLY A 95 -0.62 -2.69 -2.02
CA GLY A 95 -1.83 -2.19 -2.66
C GLY A 95 -1.69 -0.73 -3.09
N HIS A 96 -0.99 0.11 -2.33
CA HIS A 96 -0.66 1.46 -2.78
C HIS A 96 0.26 1.51 -4.01
N CYS A 97 1.20 0.58 -4.15
CA CYS A 97 2.01 0.48 -5.37
C CYS A 97 1.14 0.11 -6.57
N VAL A 98 0.28 -0.90 -6.43
CA VAL A 98 -0.68 -1.31 -7.47
C VAL A 98 -1.61 -0.16 -7.85
N ALA A 99 -2.17 0.53 -6.86
CA ALA A 99 -3.06 1.66 -7.07
C ALA A 99 -2.37 2.87 -7.75
N VAL A 100 -1.06 3.04 -7.59
CA VAL A 100 -0.30 4.08 -8.32
C VAL A 100 0.01 3.64 -9.75
N MET A 101 0.45 2.39 -9.96
CA MET A 101 0.74 1.87 -11.31
C MET A 101 -0.51 1.83 -12.20
N TYR A 102 -1.67 1.54 -11.60
CA TYR A 102 -2.94 1.37 -12.30
C TYR A 102 -3.95 2.48 -11.94
N ASP A 103 -3.49 3.66 -11.55
CA ASP A 103 -4.34 4.77 -11.10
C ASP A 103 -5.45 5.10 -12.11
N ARG A 104 -5.11 5.14 -13.41
CA ARG A 104 -6.08 5.33 -14.51
C ARG A 104 -7.16 4.26 -14.55
N LEU A 105 -6.81 3.00 -14.28
CA LEU A 105 -7.77 1.89 -14.25
C LEU A 105 -8.83 2.12 -13.17
N PHE A 106 -8.40 2.51 -11.97
CA PHE A 106 -9.30 2.75 -10.85
C PHE A 106 -10.10 4.04 -11.01
N GLN A 107 -9.57 5.05 -11.69
CA GLN A 107 -10.31 6.28 -11.99
C GLN A 107 -11.40 6.06 -13.04
N GLU A 108 -11.10 5.32 -14.11
CA GLU A 108 -12.04 5.10 -15.21
C GLU A 108 -13.06 3.98 -14.91
N HIS A 109 -12.67 2.96 -14.15
CA HIS A 109 -13.48 1.74 -13.93
C HIS A 109 -13.73 1.41 -12.45
N GLY A 110 -13.45 2.34 -11.53
CA GLY A 110 -13.50 2.10 -10.08
C GLY A 110 -14.81 1.53 -9.57
N ASP A 111 -15.95 2.05 -10.04
CA ASP A 111 -17.28 1.57 -9.62
C ASP A 111 -17.52 0.12 -10.06
N VAL A 112 -17.13 -0.23 -11.30
CA VAL A 112 -17.25 -1.58 -11.86
C VAL A 112 -16.33 -2.55 -11.12
N LEU A 113 -15.09 -2.15 -10.85
CA LEU A 113 -14.11 -2.97 -10.14
C LEU A 113 -14.52 -3.19 -8.67
N THR A 114 -15.04 -2.16 -8.01
CA THR A 114 -15.54 -2.24 -6.64
C THR A 114 -16.76 -3.16 -6.56
N ALA A 115 -17.70 -3.05 -7.50
CA ALA A 115 -18.86 -3.93 -7.57
C ALA A 115 -18.46 -5.40 -7.83
N ALA A 116 -17.37 -5.62 -8.57
CA ALA A 116 -16.80 -6.95 -8.80
C ALA A 116 -15.99 -7.49 -7.60
N GLY A 117 -15.79 -6.68 -6.55
CA GLY A 117 -15.04 -7.06 -5.35
C GLY A 117 -13.53 -7.12 -5.55
N VAL A 118 -12.99 -6.27 -6.44
CA VAL A 118 -11.55 -6.10 -6.62
C VAL A 118 -10.94 -5.46 -5.38
N ASP A 119 -9.87 -6.06 -4.89
CA ASP A 119 -9.08 -5.55 -3.77
C ASP A 119 -7.61 -5.37 -4.21
N PRO A 120 -7.12 -4.12 -4.35
CA PRO A 120 -5.75 -3.87 -4.79
C PRO A 120 -4.71 -4.38 -3.79
N ASP A 121 -5.06 -4.54 -2.51
CA ASP A 121 -4.14 -5.06 -1.49
C ASP A 121 -3.85 -6.56 -1.70
N GLN A 122 -4.69 -7.26 -2.48
CA GLN A 122 -4.49 -8.64 -2.94
C GLN A 122 -3.74 -8.72 -4.29
N GLY A 123 -3.36 -7.58 -4.84
CA GLY A 123 -2.58 -7.49 -6.06
C GLY A 123 -3.35 -7.68 -7.36
N LEU A 124 -2.60 -7.62 -8.46
CA LEU A 124 -3.15 -7.67 -9.81
C LEU A 124 -3.80 -9.01 -10.15
N ALA A 125 -3.40 -10.11 -9.50
CA ALA A 125 -4.07 -11.39 -9.67
C ALA A 125 -5.56 -11.30 -9.30
N SER A 126 -5.90 -10.56 -8.23
CA SER A 126 -7.29 -10.30 -7.84
C SER A 126 -8.02 -9.49 -8.91
N VAL A 127 -7.37 -8.43 -9.43
CA VAL A 127 -7.91 -7.60 -10.52
C VAL A 127 -8.21 -8.45 -11.75
N PHE A 128 -7.23 -9.19 -12.27
CA PHE A 128 -7.40 -10.00 -13.48
C PHE A 128 -8.44 -11.10 -13.31
N ALA A 129 -8.48 -11.77 -12.15
CA ALA A 129 -9.47 -12.80 -11.87
C ALA A 129 -10.90 -12.23 -11.90
N LYS A 130 -11.12 -11.08 -11.27
CA LYS A 130 -12.46 -10.45 -11.19
C LYS A 130 -12.91 -9.80 -12.50
N VAL A 131 -11.97 -9.29 -13.30
CA VAL A 131 -12.29 -8.72 -14.62
C VAL A 131 -12.90 -9.76 -15.55
N GLN A 132 -12.55 -11.05 -15.40
CA GLN A 132 -13.14 -12.12 -16.21
C GLN A 132 -14.63 -12.37 -15.92
N ASP A 133 -15.09 -12.02 -14.72
CA ASP A 133 -16.48 -12.19 -14.28
C ASP A 133 -17.40 -11.04 -14.76
N LEU A 134 -16.83 -9.99 -15.38
CA LEU A 134 -17.60 -8.84 -15.86
C LEU A 134 -18.40 -9.17 -17.13
N PRO A 135 -19.54 -8.47 -17.36
CA PRO A 135 -20.21 -8.46 -18.65
C PRO A 135 -19.25 -8.15 -19.80
N SER A 136 -19.46 -8.76 -20.96
CA SER A 136 -18.49 -8.76 -22.07
C SER A 136 -18.09 -7.37 -22.56
N ASP A 137 -19.04 -6.44 -22.55
CA ASP A 137 -18.85 -5.04 -22.92
C ASP A 137 -17.98 -4.30 -21.90
N GLN A 138 -18.27 -4.46 -20.60
CA GLN A 138 -17.46 -3.88 -19.52
C GLN A 138 -16.07 -4.49 -19.46
N ARG A 139 -15.96 -5.82 -19.62
CA ARG A 139 -14.68 -6.53 -19.66
C ARG A 139 -13.78 -5.99 -20.77
N ALA A 140 -14.31 -5.82 -21.98
CA ALA A 140 -13.52 -5.31 -23.11
C ALA A 140 -12.97 -3.90 -22.87
N LEU A 141 -13.75 -3.02 -22.22
CA LEU A 141 -13.30 -1.67 -21.84
C LEU A 141 -12.18 -1.71 -20.81
N VAL A 142 -12.32 -2.55 -19.78
CA VAL A 142 -11.33 -2.71 -18.72
C VAL A 142 -10.03 -3.32 -19.26
N GLU A 143 -10.12 -4.37 -20.08
CA GLU A 143 -8.96 -5.01 -20.72
C GLU A 143 -8.23 -4.05 -21.67
N GLY A 144 -8.96 -3.26 -22.46
CA GLY A 144 -8.35 -2.23 -23.32
C GLY A 144 -7.55 -1.20 -22.52
N THR A 145 -8.12 -0.74 -21.39
CA THR A 145 -7.44 0.20 -20.48
C THR A 145 -6.19 -0.41 -19.86
N LEU A 146 -6.25 -1.68 -19.46
CA LEU A 146 -5.11 -2.43 -18.93
C LEU A 146 -3.95 -2.52 -19.93
N VAL A 147 -4.25 -2.83 -21.20
CA VAL A 147 -3.23 -2.90 -22.27
C VAL A 147 -2.55 -1.54 -22.46
N GLU A 148 -3.32 -0.45 -22.49
CA GLU A 148 -2.77 0.90 -22.62
C GLU A 148 -1.88 1.27 -21.43
N ILE A 149 -2.29 0.94 -20.20
CA ILE A 149 -1.48 1.15 -18.99
C ILE A 149 -0.18 0.35 -19.08
N GLN A 150 -0.25 -0.96 -19.37
CA GLN A 150 0.91 -1.84 -19.44
C GLN A 150 1.94 -1.39 -20.49
N SER A 151 1.48 -0.92 -21.66
CA SER A 151 2.36 -0.35 -22.68
C SER A 151 3.08 0.93 -22.23
N ASN A 152 2.57 1.57 -21.17
CA ASN A 152 3.09 2.79 -20.60
C ASN A 152 3.81 2.61 -19.26
N LEU A 153 3.86 1.41 -18.69
CA LEU A 153 4.63 1.13 -17.48
C LEU A 153 6.09 0.80 -17.82
N PRO A 154 7.03 0.92 -16.87
CA PRO A 154 8.33 0.26 -16.99
C PRO A 154 8.13 -1.26 -17.10
N GLU A 155 9.12 -1.95 -17.64
CA GLU A 155 9.17 -3.41 -17.51
C GLU A 155 9.24 -3.79 -16.01
N ILE A 156 8.47 -4.80 -15.61
CA ILE A 156 8.33 -5.23 -14.22
C ILE A 156 9.08 -6.54 -14.04
N ALA A 157 9.78 -6.71 -12.91
CA ALA A 157 10.38 -7.99 -12.56
C ALA A 157 9.29 -9.08 -12.47
N MET A 158 9.48 -10.15 -13.24
CA MET A 158 8.54 -11.26 -13.33
C MET A 158 8.81 -12.29 -12.23
N VAL A 159 7.74 -12.78 -11.60
CA VAL A 159 7.81 -13.93 -10.68
C VAL A 159 8.02 -15.22 -11.47
N ASP A 160 7.30 -15.34 -12.58
CA ASP A 160 7.41 -16.40 -13.58
C ASP A 160 7.31 -15.75 -14.96
N SER A 161 8.25 -16.04 -15.86
CA SER A 161 8.40 -15.38 -17.17
C SER A 161 8.05 -16.28 -18.36
N ASP A 162 7.79 -17.55 -18.12
CA ASP A 162 7.41 -18.55 -19.14
C ASP A 162 5.90 -18.48 -19.47
#